data_AF-A0A7S3ECL4-F1
#
_entry.id   AF-A0A7S3ECL4-F1
#
_cell.length_a   1.000
_cell.length_b   1.000
_cell.length_c   1.000
_cell.angle_alpha   90.00
_cell.angle_beta   90.00
_cell.angle_gamma   90.00
#
_symmetry.space_group_name_H-M   'P 1'
#
loop_
_entity.id
_entity.type
_entity.pdbx_description
1 polymer ?
#
loop_
_entity_poly.entity_id
_entity_poly.type
_entity_poly.pdbx_seq_one_letter_code
_entity_poly.pdbx_strand_id
1 'polypeptide(L)'
;MNCAFSAQRLGVVIDAFILSDVDSTFLQQATHIAGGLYMRPEPSVVEQPSAMVNYLIYSFLPANSMRSVLRLPARREVDFRACCFATRRVISQGYTCSVCLSTFSDPREVYELEHADTGRT
;
A
#
# COMPACT_ATOMS: atom_id res chain seq x y z
N MET A 1 5.61 5.21 3.02
CA MET A 1 6.15 4.12 2.17
C MET A 1 7.47 3.55 2.70
N ASN A 2 8.36 4.37 3.29
CA ASN A 2 9.72 3.98 3.68
C ASN A 2 9.82 2.67 4.47
N CYS A 3 8.92 2.43 5.44
CA CYS A 3 8.89 1.20 6.21
C CYS A 3 8.75 -0.07 5.35
N ALA A 4 7.93 -0.03 4.28
CA ALA A 4 7.74 -1.16 3.37
C ALA A 4 9.02 -1.43 2.55
N PHE A 5 9.69 -0.38 2.06
CA PHE A 5 10.96 -0.52 1.34
C PHE A 5 12.08 -1.02 2.25
N SER A 6 12.14 -0.55 3.50
CA SER A 6 13.08 -1.07 4.50
C SER A 6 12.83 -2.55 4.78
N ALA A 7 11.56 -2.95 4.93
CA ALA A 7 11.18 -4.35 5.13
C ALA A 7 11.61 -5.23 3.94
N GLN A 8 11.34 -4.78 2.70
CA GLN A 8 11.81 -5.44 1.50
C GLN A 8 13.34 -5.61 1.49
N ARG A 9 14.08 -4.56 1.85
CA ARG A 9 15.56 -4.60 1.88
C ARG A 9 16.11 -5.57 2.92
N LEU A 10 15.42 -5.70 4.06
CA LEU A 10 15.76 -6.60 5.15
C LEU A 10 15.22 -8.03 4.96
N GLY A 11 14.45 -8.28 3.89
CA GLY A 11 13.78 -9.58 3.68
C GLY A 11 12.70 -9.88 4.73
N VAL A 12 12.16 -8.84 5.38
CA VAL A 12 11.07 -8.97 6.36
C VAL A 12 9.74 -8.87 5.62
N VAL A 13 8.95 -9.93 5.70
CA VAL A 13 7.61 -10.01 5.08
C VAL A 13 6.60 -9.23 5.91
N ILE A 14 5.71 -8.49 5.23
CA ILE A 14 4.58 -7.79 5.86
C ILE A 14 3.28 -8.37 5.30
N ASP A 15 2.46 -8.96 6.17
CA ASP A 15 1.12 -9.40 5.84
C ASP A 15 0.06 -8.49 6.47
N ALA A 16 -1.11 -8.42 5.84
CA ALA A 16 -2.24 -7.65 6.33
C ALA A 16 -3.55 -8.45 6.22
N PHE A 17 -4.23 -8.60 7.36
CA PHE A 17 -5.59 -9.12 7.45
C PHE A 17 -6.54 -7.95 7.74
N ILE A 18 -7.47 -7.69 6.82
CA ILE A 18 -8.24 -6.45 6.80
C ILE A 18 -9.63 -6.67 7.38
N LEU A 19 -9.89 -6.06 8.53
CA LEU A 19 -11.21 -6.09 9.20
C LEU A 19 -12.11 -4.91 8.81
N SER A 20 -11.59 -3.97 8.02
CA SER A 20 -12.32 -2.80 7.53
C SER A 20 -13.15 -3.16 6.31
N ASP A 21 -14.30 -2.49 6.16
CA ASP A 21 -15.16 -2.58 4.97
C ASP A 21 -14.51 -1.98 3.71
N VAL A 22 -13.49 -1.14 3.90
CA VAL A 22 -12.78 -0.44 2.82
C VAL A 22 -11.35 -0.97 2.72
N ASP A 23 -10.94 -1.25 1.48
CA ASP A 23 -9.57 -1.61 1.12
C ASP A 23 -8.62 -0.40 1.25
N SER A 24 -7.39 -0.65 1.70
CA SER A 24 -6.34 0.37 1.83
C SER A 24 -5.29 0.16 0.74
N THR A 25 -5.25 1.07 -0.24
CA THR A 25 -4.25 1.04 -1.32
C THR A 25 -2.82 1.06 -0.79
N PHE A 26 -2.56 1.86 0.26
CA PHE A 26 -1.26 1.93 0.90
C PHE A 26 -0.84 0.58 1.51
N LEU A 27 -1.74 -0.12 2.21
CA LEU A 27 -1.42 -1.44 2.78
C LEU A 27 -1.27 -2.51 1.70
N GLN A 28 -2.06 -2.46 0.63
CA GLN A 28 -1.89 -3.34 -0.54
C GLN A 28 -0.51 -3.17 -1.17
N GLN A 29 -0.07 -1.92 -1.36
CA GLN A 29 1.28 -1.62 -1.85
C GLN A 29 2.35 -2.08 -0.87
N ALA A 30 2.17 -1.83 0.43
CA ALA A 30 3.16 -2.18 1.45
C ALA A 30 3.39 -3.70 1.53
N THR A 31 2.32 -4.50 1.58
CA THR A 31 2.43 -5.96 1.59
C THR A 31 2.97 -6.48 0.26
N HIS A 32 2.60 -5.87 -0.87
CA HIS A 32 3.14 -6.24 -2.18
C HIS A 32 4.66 -6.05 -2.25
N ILE A 33 5.15 -4.86 -1.85
CA ILE A 33 6.58 -4.49 -1.83
C ILE A 33 7.37 -5.40 -0.89
N ALA A 34 6.83 -5.68 0.30
CA ALA A 34 7.46 -6.56 1.27
C ALA A 34 7.33 -8.06 0.94
N GLY A 35 6.68 -8.43 -0.16
CA GLY A 35 6.51 -9.83 -0.57
C GLY A 35 5.52 -10.63 0.27
N GLY A 36 4.62 -9.96 1.00
CA GLY A 36 3.59 -10.59 1.82
C GLY A 36 2.21 -10.69 1.18
N LEU A 37 1.25 -11.01 2.04
CA LEU A 37 -0.15 -11.29 1.72
C LEU A 37 -1.04 -10.12 2.15
N TYR A 38 -1.97 -9.74 1.28
CA TYR A 38 -3.07 -8.86 1.59
C TYR A 38 -4.36 -9.65 1.50
N MET A 39 -5.09 -9.80 2.61
CA MET A 39 -6.34 -10.55 2.66
C MET A 39 -7.43 -9.71 3.31
N ARG A 40 -8.53 -9.51 2.58
CA ARG A 40 -9.80 -9.05 3.14
C ARG A 40 -10.78 -10.23 3.10
N PRO A 41 -11.12 -10.83 4.26
CA PRO A 41 -12.11 -11.89 4.32
C PRO A 41 -13.51 -11.37 3.97
N GLU A 42 -14.40 -12.29 3.61
CA GLU A 42 -15.82 -11.98 3.47
C GLU A 42 -16.43 -11.60 4.83
N PRO A 43 -17.45 -10.71 4.88
CA PRO A 43 -18.06 -10.27 6.14
C PRO A 43 -18.52 -11.42 7.03
N SER A 44 -19.07 -12.49 6.43
CA SER A 44 -19.52 -13.69 7.14
C SER A 44 -18.41 -14.41 7.91
N VAL A 45 -17.16 -14.33 7.44
CA VAL A 45 -15.99 -14.91 8.12
C VAL A 45 -15.57 -14.05 9.31
N VAL A 46 -15.73 -12.73 9.21
CA VAL A 46 -15.38 -11.79 10.29
C VAL A 46 -16.36 -11.91 11.46
N GLU A 47 -17.64 -12.11 11.16
CA GLU A 47 -18.69 -12.30 12.17
C GLU A 47 -18.55 -13.62 12.94
N GLN A 48 -17.79 -14.58 12.41
CA GLN A 48 -17.58 -15.89 13.02
C GLN A 48 -16.12 -16.08 13.49
N PRO A 49 -15.82 -15.96 14.80
CA PRO A 49 -14.44 -16.02 15.32
C PRO A 49 -13.69 -17.31 14.97
N SER A 50 -14.36 -18.46 14.95
CA SER A 50 -13.75 -19.74 14.58
C SER A 50 -13.30 -19.78 13.12
N ALA A 51 -14.09 -19.19 12.21
CA ALA A 51 -13.72 -19.08 10.80
C ALA A 51 -12.53 -18.14 10.64
N MET A 52 -12.55 -16.97 11.27
CA MET A 52 -11.43 -16.02 11.25
C MET A 52 -10.12 -16.65 11.75
N VAL A 53 -10.17 -17.36 12.88
CA VAL A 53 -8.98 -18.05 13.43
C VAL A 53 -8.43 -19.09 12.45
N ASN A 54 -9.30 -19.85 11.78
CA ASN A 54 -8.84 -20.80 10.75
C ASN A 54 -8.11 -20.11 9.60
N TYR A 55 -8.58 -18.95 9.13
CA TYR A 55 -7.89 -18.17 8.10
C TYR A 55 -6.51 -17.67 8.56
N LEU A 56 -6.43 -17.17 9.79
CA LEU A 56 -5.18 -16.69 10.38
C LEU A 56 -4.18 -17.84 10.54
N ILE A 57 -4.60 -18.98 11.07
CA ILE A 57 -3.75 -20.16 11.24
C ILE A 57 -3.29 -20.70 9.88
N TYR A 58 -4.17 -20.78 8.88
CA TYR A 58 -3.82 -21.35 7.59
C TYR A 58 -2.92 -20.42 6.75
N SER A 59 -3.12 -19.10 6.83
CA SER A 59 -2.46 -18.16 5.89
C SER A 59 -1.35 -17.32 6.51
N PHE A 60 -1.41 -17.02 7.82
CA PHE A 60 -0.51 -16.06 8.48
C PHE A 60 0.45 -16.71 9.48
N LEU A 61 0.13 -17.91 9.98
CA LEU A 61 1.00 -18.66 10.88
C LEU A 61 2.15 -19.43 10.18
N PRO A 62 1.98 -19.98 8.96
CA PRO A 62 3.03 -20.76 8.33
C PRO A 62 4.29 -19.93 8.01
N ALA A 63 5.45 -20.56 8.15
CA ALA A 63 6.72 -19.95 7.74
C ALA A 63 6.73 -19.54 6.26
N ASN A 64 7.48 -18.49 5.95
CA ASN A 64 7.54 -17.91 4.59
C ASN A 64 7.97 -18.93 3.51
N SER A 65 8.83 -19.90 3.85
CA SER A 65 9.26 -20.95 2.93
C SER A 65 8.11 -21.86 2.46
N MET A 66 7.04 -22.00 3.25
CA MET A 66 5.91 -22.87 2.90
C MET A 66 4.88 -22.19 1.99
N ARG A 67 4.97 -20.88 1.78
CA ARG A 67 3.98 -20.12 0.99
C ARG A 67 3.92 -20.54 -0.48
N SER A 68 5.01 -21.08 -1.02
CA SER A 68 5.09 -21.58 -2.40
C SER A 68 4.35 -22.91 -2.61
N VAL A 69 4.17 -23.70 -1.55
CA VAL A 69 3.49 -25.00 -1.59
C VAL A 69 2.04 -24.91 -1.08
N LEU A 70 1.74 -23.90 -0.27
CA LEU A 70 0.39 -23.63 0.21
C LEU A 70 -0.44 -22.95 -0.87
N ARG A 71 -1.70 -23.36 -1.00
CA ARG A 71 -2.68 -22.62 -1.82
C ARG A 71 -3.20 -21.44 -1.03
N LEU A 72 -2.49 -20.32 -1.12
CA LEU A 72 -2.89 -19.05 -0.55
C LEU A 72 -3.92 -18.35 -1.44
N PRO A 73 -4.73 -17.42 -0.89
CA PRO A 73 -5.62 -16.59 -1.70
C PRO A 73 -4.87 -15.87 -2.81
N ALA A 74 -5.52 -15.72 -3.96
CA ALA A 74 -4.92 -15.05 -5.11
C ALA A 74 -4.52 -13.62 -4.77
N ARG A 75 -3.33 -13.21 -5.22
CA ARG A 75 -2.85 -11.82 -5.10
C ARG A 75 -3.76 -10.94 -5.96
N ARG A 76 -4.42 -9.96 -5.34
CA ARG A 76 -5.21 -8.96 -6.07
C ARG A 76 -4.28 -7.97 -6.77
N GLU A 77 -4.73 -7.41 -7.89
CA GLU A 77 -4.05 -6.29 -8.53
C GLU A 77 -3.93 -5.12 -7.56
N VAL A 78 -2.75 -4.51 -7.55
CA VAL A 78 -2.42 -3.38 -6.66
C VAL A 78 -2.33 -2.13 -7.51
N ASP A 79 -3.02 -1.08 -7.09
CA ASP A 79 -2.98 0.22 -7.75
C ASP A 79 -1.72 0.99 -7.32
N PHE A 80 -0.82 1.29 -8.25
CA PHE A 80 0.42 2.06 -8.03
C PHE A 80 0.34 3.49 -8.54
N ARG A 81 -0.85 3.98 -8.91
CA ARG A 81 -1.00 5.36 -9.36
C ARG A 81 -0.59 6.34 -8.26
N ALA A 82 0.05 7.42 -8.69
CA ALA A 82 0.42 8.50 -7.80
C ALA A 82 -0.83 9.24 -7.31
N CYS A 83 -0.72 9.86 -6.13
CA CYS A 83 -1.69 10.82 -5.64
C CYS A 83 -1.12 12.22 -5.79
N CYS A 84 -1.93 13.17 -6.24
CA CYS A 84 -1.57 14.58 -6.20
C CYS A 84 -1.36 15.01 -4.74
N PHE A 85 -0.23 15.67 -4.47
CA PHE A 85 0.14 16.12 -3.13
C PHE A 85 -0.85 17.14 -2.56
N ALA A 86 -1.33 18.08 -3.39
CA ALA A 86 -2.27 19.13 -2.97
C ALA A 86 -3.68 18.57 -2.71
N THR A 87 -4.24 17.81 -3.66
CA THR A 87 -5.64 17.36 -3.58
C THR A 87 -5.83 16.01 -2.92
N ARG A 88 -4.75 15.24 -2.74
CA ARG A 88 -4.74 13.84 -2.26
C ARG A 88 -5.55 12.87 -3.12
N ARG A 89 -5.93 13.28 -4.34
CA ARG A 89 -6.64 12.44 -5.30
C ARG A 89 -5.66 11.64 -6.13
N VAL A 90 -6.05 10.41 -6.45
CA VAL A 90 -5.31 9.55 -7.39
C VAL A 90 -5.36 10.17 -8.78
N ILE A 91 -4.21 10.23 -9.46
CA ILE A 91 -4.07 10.83 -10.78
C ILE A 91 -3.46 9.81 -11.77
N SER A 92 -3.87 9.88 -13.03
CA SER A 92 -3.30 9.05 -14.12
C SER A 92 -2.10 9.71 -14.78
N GLN A 93 -2.03 11.03 -14.79
CA GLN A 93 -0.92 11.84 -15.28
C GLN A 93 -0.63 12.92 -14.24
N GLY A 94 0.64 13.19 -13.98
CA GLY A 94 1.05 14.16 -12.98
C GLY A 94 2.34 14.88 -13.34
N TYR A 95 2.55 16.02 -12.69
CA TYR A 95 3.73 16.88 -12.85
C TYR A 95 4.56 16.81 -11.57
N THR A 96 5.87 16.64 -11.69
CA THR A 96 6.75 16.49 -10.53
C THR A 96 7.50 17.78 -10.26
N CYS A 97 7.48 18.27 -9.02
CA CYS A 97 8.29 19.39 -8.59
C CYS A 97 9.77 19.01 -8.58
N SER A 98 10.61 19.79 -9.25
CA SER A 98 12.05 19.55 -9.33
C SER A 98 12.79 19.77 -8.01
N VAL A 99 12.20 20.53 -7.09
CA VAL A 99 12.78 20.86 -5.77
C VAL A 99 12.44 19.79 -4.74
N CYS A 100 11.15 19.53 -4.51
CA CYS A 100 10.69 18.64 -3.44
C CYS A 100 10.29 17.22 -3.89
N LEU A 101 10.31 16.95 -5.21
CA LEU A 101 9.93 15.67 -5.83
C LEU A 101 8.47 15.23 -5.58
N SER A 102 7.62 16.13 -5.09
CA SER A 102 6.18 15.89 -4.94
C SER A 102 5.47 15.92 -6.30
N THR A 103 4.44 15.07 -6.46
CA THR A 103 3.63 14.98 -7.69
C THR A 103 2.33 15.78 -7.57
N PHE A 104 1.95 16.50 -8.61
CA PHE A 104 0.76 17.37 -8.68
C PHE A 104 -0.11 17.07 -9.90
N SER A 105 -1.37 17.50 -9.84
CA SER A 105 -2.34 17.33 -10.92
C SER A 105 -2.25 18.41 -12.00
N ASP A 106 -1.83 19.63 -11.63
CA ASP A 106 -1.72 20.79 -12.53
C ASP A 106 -0.29 21.36 -12.48
N PRO A 107 0.34 21.68 -13.65
CA PRO A 107 1.67 22.26 -13.68
C PRO A 107 1.77 23.63 -13.00
N ARG A 108 0.67 24.39 -12.88
CA ARG A 108 0.64 25.69 -12.19
C ARG A 108 0.91 25.53 -10.70
N GLU A 109 0.37 24.47 -10.08
CA GLU A 109 0.61 24.15 -8.67
C GLU A 109 2.11 23.88 -8.41
N VAL A 110 2.78 23.26 -9.38
CA VAL A 110 4.24 23.03 -9.32
C VAL A 110 5.00 24.34 -9.41
N TYR A 111 4.67 25.18 -10.39
CA TYR A 111 5.35 26.46 -10.62
C TYR A 111 5.23 27.38 -9.40
N GLU A 112 4.04 27.49 -8.81
CA GLU A 112 3.80 28.29 -7.60
C GLU A 112 4.67 27.82 -6.43
N LEU A 113 4.80 26.50 -6.22
CA LEU A 113 5.62 25.94 -5.16
C LEU A 113 7.12 26.14 -5.39
N GLU A 114 7.59 25.96 -6.62
CA GLU A 114 9.01 26.17 -6.96
C GLU A 114 9.45 27.63 -6.79
N HIS A 115 8.53 28.57 -6.98
CA HIS A 115 8.82 30.01 -6.92
C HIS A 115 8.36 30.67 -5.61
N ALA A 116 7.59 29.99 -4.76
CA ALA A 116 7.19 30.50 -3.44
C ALA A 116 8.38 30.80 -2.51
N ASP A 117 9.50 30.11 -2.67
CA ASP A 117 10.72 30.31 -1.87
C ASP A 117 11.61 31.48 -2.39
N THR A 118 11.26 32.12 -3.51
CA THR A 118 12.02 33.29 -4.02
C THR A 118 11.73 34.59 -3.24
N GLY A 119 10.84 34.56 -2.24
CA GLY A 119 10.43 35.71 -1.42
C GLY A 119 10.96 35.75 0.02
N ARG A 120 11.86 34.85 0.42
CA ARG A 120 12.53 34.89 1.74
C ARG A 120 13.98 35.38 1.59
N THR A 121 14.13 36.69 1.43
CA THR A 121 15.36 37.42 1.81
C THR A 121 15.28 37.83 3.27
#